data_AF-A0A955IXJ3-F1
#
_entry.id   AF-A0A955IXJ3-F1
#
_cell.length_a   1.000
_cell.length_b   1.000
_cell.length_c   1.000
_cell.angle_alpha   90.00
_cell.angle_beta   90.00
_cell.angle_gamma   90.00
#
_symmetry.space_group_name_H-M   'P 1'
#
loop_
_entity.id
_entity.type
_entity.pdbx_description
1 polymer ?
#
loop_
_entity_poly.entity_id
_entity_poly.type
_entity_poly.pdbx_seq_one_letter_code
_entity_poly.pdbx_strand_id
1 'polypeptide(L)' 'QLQKTVVMRAYLGGQTLRQIGEEMDIPLGTIKSALSRALVRLRERTGEEVSP' A
#
# COMPACT_ATOMS: atom_id res chain seq x y z
N GLN A 1 -0.81 -2.06 -10.46
CA GLN A 1 0.48 -2.68 -10.06
C GLN A 1 1.09 -1.98 -8.84
N LEU A 2 1.37 -0.67 -8.88
CA LEU A 2 2.02 0.08 -7.77
C LEU A 2 1.43 -0.19 -6.37
N GLN A 3 0.11 -0.15 -6.22
CA GLN A 3 -0.56 -0.33 -4.93
C GLN A 3 -0.22 -1.66 -4.25
N LYS A 4 -0.22 -2.77 -5.01
CA LYS A 4 0.15 -4.09 -4.50
C LYS A 4 1.61 -4.12 -4.08
N THR A 5 2.51 -3.58 -4.91
CA THR A 5 3.95 -3.51 -4.60
C THR A 5 4.22 -2.73 -3.31
N VAL A 6 3.58 -1.57 -3.13
CA VAL A 6 3.74 -0.74 -1.93
C VAL A 6 3.25 -1.47 -0.68
N VAL A 7 2.10 -2.14 -0.72
CA VAL A 7 1.59 -2.92 0.42
C VAL A 7 2.55 -4.08 0.77
N MET A 8 2.97 -4.86 -0.23
CA MET A 8 3.85 -6.00 -0.02
C MET A 8 5.20 -5.56 0.58
N ARG A 9 5.82 -4.53 0.03
CA ARG A 9 7.12 -4.02 0.52
C ARG A 9 7.01 -3.39 1.91
N ALA A 10 5.92 -2.68 2.21
CA ALA A 10 5.72 -2.06 3.51
C ALA A 10 5.42 -3.08 4.62
N TYR A 11 4.47 -3.99 4.40
CA TYR A 11 3.99 -4.90 5.45
C TYR A 11 4.71 -6.24 5.49
N LEU A 12 5.20 -6.74 4.35
CA LEU A 12 5.92 -8.02 4.28
C LEU A 12 7.43 -7.83 4.09
N GLY A 13 7.84 -6.72 3.48
CA GLY A 13 9.25 -6.38 3.28
C GLY A 13 9.85 -5.48 4.38
N GLY A 14 9.04 -4.94 5.29
CA GLY A 14 9.49 -4.04 6.36
C GLY A 14 10.09 -2.72 5.89
N GLN A 15 9.99 -2.39 4.60
CA GLN A 15 10.54 -1.16 4.05
C GLN A 15 9.67 0.03 4.42
N THR A 16 10.29 1.15 4.76
CA THR A 16 9.59 2.42 4.94
C THR A 16 9.10 2.96 3.60
N LEU A 17 8.03 3.78 3.60
CA LEU A 17 7.53 4.40 2.37
C LEU A 17 8.55 5.31 1.68
N ARG A 18 9.49 5.86 2.46
CA ARG A 18 10.63 6.64 1.93
C ARG A 18 11.57 5.74 1.12
N GLN A 19 12.04 4.64 1.72
CA GLN A 19 12.92 3.67 1.04
C GLN A 19 12.26 3.12 -0.23
N ILE A 20 10.97 2.78 -0.18
CA ILE A 20 10.23 2.31 -1.35
C ILE A 20 10.20 3.39 -2.45
N GLY A 21 9.96 4.65 -2.08
CA GLY A 21 9.95 5.75 -3.05
C GLY A 21 11.33 5.99 -3.68
N GLU A 22 12.38 5.97 -2.86
CA GLU A 22 13.77 6.15 -3.32
C GLU A 22 14.21 5.01 -4.24
N GLU A 23 13.95 3.75 -3.88
CA GLU A 23 14.33 2.57 -4.70
C GLU A 23 13.54 2.45 -6.01
N MET A 24 12.29 2.91 -6.02
CA MET A 24 11.42 2.85 -7.20
C MET A 24 11.51 4.10 -8.07
N ASP A 25 12.27 5.11 -7.67
CA ASP A 25 12.30 6.45 -8.28
C ASP A 25 10.88 7.07 -8.41
N ILE A 26 10.10 6.98 -7.33
CA ILE A 26 8.73 7.48 -7.24
C ILE A 26 8.61 8.47 -6.08
N PRO A 27 7.98 9.66 -6.28
CA PRO A 27 7.77 10.62 -5.21
C PRO A 27 7.05 10.02 -4.00
N LEU A 28 7.49 10.39 -2.79
CA LEU A 28 6.91 9.91 -1.53
C LEU A 28 5.39 10.15 -1.45
N GLY A 29 4.88 11.26 -2.01
CA GLY A 29 3.44 11.55 -2.08
C GLY A 29 2.66 10.52 -2.91
N THR A 30 3.24 10.05 -4.00
CA THR A 30 2.67 8.99 -4.85
C THR A 30 2.65 7.65 -4.11
N ILE A 31 3.73 7.29 -3.40
CA ILE A 31 3.77 6.09 -2.55
C ILE A 31 2.72 6.14 -1.44
N LYS A 32 2.60 7.26 -0.73
CA LYS A 32 1.57 7.46 0.32
C LYS A 32 0.15 7.31 -0.24
N SER A 33 -0.16 7.97 -1.36
CA SER A 33 -1.48 7.87 -1.97
C SER A 33 -1.77 6.46 -2.53
N ALA A 34 -0.75 5.76 -3.02
CA ALA A 34 -0.88 4.37 -3.46
C ALA A 34 -1.19 3.43 -2.29
N LEU A 35 -0.48 3.59 -1.15
CA LEU A 35 -0.76 2.81 0.05
C LEU A 35 -2.18 3.07 0.56
N SER A 36 -2.57 4.35 0.70
CA SER A 36 -3.90 4.74 1.18
C SER A 36 -5.01 4.09 0.35
N ARG A 37 -4.94 4.19 -1.00
CA ARG A 37 -5.91 3.55 -1.90
C ARG A 37 -5.91 2.02 -1.79
N ALA A 38 -4.74 1.42 -1.57
CA ALA A 38 -4.65 -0.04 -1.39
C ALA A 38 -5.35 -0.49 -0.11
N LEU A 39 -5.12 0.20 1.01
CA LEU A 39 -5.71 -0.11 2.31
C LEU A 39 -7.23 0.11 2.31
N VAL A 40 -7.73 1.17 1.68
CA VAL A 40 -9.17 1.41 1.52
C VAL A 40 -9.84 0.23 0.81
N ARG A 41 -9.26 -0.25 -0.30
CA ARG A 41 -9.80 -1.40 -1.04
C ARG A 41 -9.71 -2.71 -0.29
N LEU A 42 -8.65 -2.91 0.50
CA LEU A 42 -8.54 -4.10 1.35
C LEU A 42 -9.63 -4.10 2.41
N ARG A 43 -9.87 -2.96 3.06
CA ARG A 43 -10.95 -2.78 4.03
C ARG A 43 -12.33 -3.01 3.42
N GLU A 44 -12.59 -2.50 2.23
CA GLU A 44 -13.87 -2.71 1.54
C GLU A 44 -14.15 -4.20 1.31
N ARG A 45 -13.12 -4.96 0.91
CA ARG A 45 -13.23 -6.40 0.69
C ARG A 45 -13.40 -7.22 1.98
N THR A 46 -12.73 -6.84 3.06
CA THR A 46 -12.93 -7.51 4.36
C THR A 46 -14.21 -7.07 5.05
N GLY A 47 -14.74 -5.88 4.76
CA GLY A 47 -16.03 -5.42 5.29
C GLY A 47 -17.21 -6.25 4.77
N GLU A 48 -17.11 -6.79 3.55
CA GLU A 48 -18.11 -7.72 2.99
C GLU A 48 -18.09 -9.09 3.69
N GLU A 49 -16.93 -9.54 4.21
CA GLU A 49 -16.78 -10.82 4.92
C GLU A 49 -17.14 -10.75 6.41
N VAL A 50 -17.31 -9.55 6.98
CA VAL A 50 -17.64 -9.32 8.42
C VAL A 50 -19.12 -8.94 8.61
N SER A 51 -19.97 -9.17 7.60
CA SER A 51 -21.42 -9.12 7.77
C SER A 51 -21.91 -10.50 8.27
N PRO A 52 -22.54 -10.59 9.47
CA PRO A 52 -23.04 -11.85 10.03
C PRO A 52 -24.18 -12.47 9.22
#